data_AF-A0AAV6UVX3-F1
#
_entry.id   AF-A0AAV6UVX3-F1
#
_cell.length_a   1.000
_cell.length_b   1.000
_cell.length_c   1.000
_cell.angle_alpha   90.00
_cell.angle_beta   90.00
_cell.angle_gamma   90.00
#
_symmetry.space_group_name_H-M   'P 1'
#
loop_
_entity.id
_entity.type
_entity.pdbx_description
1 polymer ?
#
loop_
_entity_poly.entity_id
_entity_poly.type
_entity_poly.pdbx_seq_one_letter_code
_entity_poly.pdbx_strand_id
1 'polypeptide(L)'
;MFCGVLCCGPGRGGFRRRSTHKLLPLVFKQHVPNVPENSLAASGPSDARIRRGDERFKMLVPNYNTDVVWADRTGTGSDRIMTRRLKERLDMLAISVQNQWPGVRLRVTNAFDEEGHHAEGSLHYSARAVDVTTSDRDTSKYGLLARMAVNSGFDFVYYESRLQIHCSVKKEQPTSRSYMGCFHGDSIVLTTKGRKKMKYLEVGEEIASDFEDGVSLKFSKVITFLHRDAQMKTMFIKIEIENGNVLLLTKSHIIFRYETRAANQKMYENLKFPTFTNILFNNYEATHAGNILIGDFVYIGSSNGNASISKAKEWDASPFYVGINSAIFVASPGLQYKELL
;
A
#
# COMPACT_ATOMS: atom_id res chain seq x y z
N MET A 1 -34.56 12.25 66.72
CA MET A 1 -34.39 11.16 65.73
C MET A 1 -33.99 11.81 64.42
N PHE A 2 -32.77 11.54 63.94
CA PHE A 2 -32.34 11.98 62.61
C PHE A 2 -32.52 10.82 61.62
N CYS A 3 -33.26 11.06 60.55
CA CYS A 3 -33.48 10.13 59.45
C CYS A 3 -32.32 10.29 58.44
N GLY A 4 -31.53 9.24 58.25
CA GLY A 4 -30.46 9.20 57.25
C GLY A 4 -31.01 8.84 55.87
N VAL A 5 -30.81 9.70 54.88
CA VAL A 5 -31.15 9.42 53.48
C VAL A 5 -29.96 8.73 52.82
N LEU A 6 -30.14 7.51 52.32
CA LEU A 6 -29.18 6.83 51.46
C LEU A 6 -29.25 7.41 50.05
N CYS A 7 -28.13 7.95 49.55
CA CYS A 7 -28.00 8.35 48.15
C CYS A 7 -27.99 7.09 47.24
N CYS A 8 -28.85 7.07 46.23
CA CYS A 8 -28.79 6.09 45.15
C CYS A 8 -27.58 6.40 44.23
N GLY A 9 -26.57 5.51 44.19
CA GLY A 9 -25.50 5.57 43.19
C GLY A 9 -26.04 5.38 41.75
N PRO A 10 -25.34 5.85 40.71
CA PRO A 10 -25.78 5.73 39.33
C PRO A 10 -25.98 4.25 38.98
N GLY A 11 -27.19 3.87 38.59
CA GLY A 11 -27.57 2.49 38.32
C GLY A 11 -26.70 1.82 37.24
N ARG A 12 -26.70 0.49 37.21
CA ARG A 12 -25.96 -0.33 36.24
C ARG A 12 -26.36 0.07 34.80
N GLY A 13 -25.54 0.89 34.15
CA GLY A 13 -25.70 1.25 32.75
C GLY A 13 -25.66 0.02 31.86
N GLY A 14 -26.67 -0.14 31.00
CA GLY A 14 -26.80 -1.22 30.04
C GLY A 14 -25.81 -1.08 28.88
N PHE A 15 -24.51 -1.26 29.13
CA PHE A 15 -23.52 -1.40 28.07
C PHE A 15 -23.56 -2.82 27.51
N ARG A 16 -24.20 -3.01 26.35
CA ARG A 16 -23.98 -4.23 25.57
C ARG A 16 -22.53 -4.19 25.06
N ARG A 17 -21.68 -5.08 25.58
CA ARG A 17 -20.35 -5.31 25.01
C ARG A 17 -20.53 -5.62 23.52
N ARG A 18 -19.73 -4.98 22.65
CA ARG A 18 -19.68 -5.34 21.22
C ARG A 18 -19.47 -6.85 21.12
N SER A 19 -20.36 -7.54 20.42
CA SER A 19 -20.24 -8.97 20.17
C SER A 19 -18.94 -9.22 19.42
N THR A 20 -18.01 -9.94 20.03
CA THR A 20 -16.85 -10.47 19.32
C THR A 20 -17.38 -11.45 18.28
N HIS A 21 -17.16 -11.19 16.99
CA HIS A 21 -17.51 -12.15 15.94
C HIS A 21 -16.89 -13.50 16.30
N LYS A 22 -17.72 -14.53 16.49
CA LYS A 22 -17.24 -15.87 16.83
C LYS A 22 -16.39 -16.38 15.67
N LEU A 23 -15.12 -16.67 15.94
CA LEU A 23 -14.23 -17.32 14.98
C LEU A 23 -14.69 -18.77 14.79
N LEU A 24 -15.47 -19.03 13.74
CA LEU A 24 -15.90 -20.39 13.41
C LEU A 24 -14.74 -21.14 12.73
N PRO A 25 -14.16 -22.19 13.36
CA PRO A 25 -13.09 -22.97 12.75
C PRO A 25 -13.49 -23.50 11.36
N LEU A 26 -12.54 -23.59 10.43
CA LEU A 26 -12.77 -24.32 9.19
C LEU A 26 -12.82 -25.82 9.47
N VAL A 27 -13.68 -26.51 8.74
CA VAL A 27 -13.76 -27.98 8.75
C VAL A 27 -12.73 -28.55 7.78
N PHE A 28 -12.29 -29.79 8.04
CA PHE A 28 -11.38 -30.50 7.13
C PHE A 28 -11.93 -30.50 5.69
N LYS A 29 -11.05 -30.25 4.71
CA LYS A 29 -11.38 -30.07 3.28
C LYS A 29 -12.23 -28.85 2.93
N GLN A 30 -12.52 -27.97 3.88
CA GLN A 30 -13.13 -26.69 3.58
C GLN A 30 -12.09 -25.70 3.06
N HIS A 31 -12.46 -24.92 2.05
CA HIS A 31 -11.72 -23.73 1.65
C HIS A 31 -12.60 -22.47 1.69
N VAL A 32 -11.96 -21.33 1.88
CA VAL A 32 -12.57 -20.00 1.90
C VAL A 32 -11.72 -19.07 1.04
N PRO A 33 -12.31 -18.35 0.06
CA PRO A 33 -13.71 -18.45 -0.38
C PRO A 33 -14.06 -19.82 -0.97
N ASN A 34 -15.36 -20.14 -1.06
CA ASN A 34 -15.84 -21.41 -1.62
C ASN A 34 -15.85 -21.40 -3.16
N VAL A 35 -14.68 -21.13 -3.75
CA VAL A 35 -14.41 -21.11 -5.19
C VAL A 35 -13.01 -21.70 -5.41
N PRO A 36 -12.61 -22.08 -6.64
CA PRO A 36 -11.27 -22.58 -6.89
C PRO A 36 -10.19 -21.55 -6.55
N GLU A 37 -9.04 -22.00 -6.05
CA GLU A 37 -7.89 -21.16 -5.68
C GLU A 37 -7.49 -20.19 -6.80
N ASN A 38 -7.36 -20.72 -8.02
CA ASN A 38 -6.89 -19.98 -9.19
C ASN A 38 -7.96 -19.07 -9.83
N SER A 39 -9.14 -18.95 -9.21
CA SER A 39 -10.21 -18.05 -9.70
C SER A 39 -9.94 -16.59 -9.32
N LEU A 40 -10.44 -15.65 -10.13
CA LEU A 40 -10.29 -14.21 -9.88
C LEU A 40 -10.89 -13.75 -8.53
N ALA A 41 -11.88 -14.49 -8.01
CA ALA A 41 -12.51 -14.23 -6.72
C ALA A 41 -11.65 -14.69 -5.52
N ALA A 42 -10.65 -15.56 -5.74
CA ALA A 42 -9.69 -16.05 -4.76
C ALA A 42 -8.29 -15.51 -5.06
N SER A 43 -7.27 -16.38 -5.13
CA SER A 43 -5.89 -16.00 -5.41
C SER A 43 -5.64 -15.69 -6.89
N GLY A 44 -6.53 -16.09 -7.81
CA GLY A 44 -6.36 -15.79 -9.24
C GLY A 44 -5.32 -16.68 -9.92
N PRO A 45 -5.12 -16.51 -11.23
CA PRO A 45 -4.41 -17.49 -12.06
C PRO A 45 -2.97 -17.73 -11.59
N SER A 46 -2.52 -18.96 -11.82
CA SER A 46 -1.14 -19.36 -11.58
C SER A 46 -0.22 -18.69 -12.59
N ASP A 47 0.95 -18.29 -12.10
CA ASP A 47 2.01 -17.73 -12.94
C ASP A 47 2.98 -18.83 -13.37
N ALA A 48 3.78 -18.55 -14.41
CA ALA A 48 4.91 -19.39 -14.73
C ALA A 48 5.83 -19.52 -13.51
N ARG A 49 6.39 -20.71 -13.29
CA ARG A 49 7.35 -20.99 -12.22
C ARG A 49 8.46 -19.95 -12.18
N ILE A 50 8.74 -19.39 -11.00
CA ILE A 50 9.83 -18.44 -10.81
C ILE A 50 11.12 -19.23 -10.56
N ARG A 51 12.19 -18.88 -11.28
CA ARG A 51 13.55 -19.38 -11.03
C ARG A 51 14.43 -18.27 -10.49
N ARG A 52 15.51 -18.60 -9.77
CA ARG A 52 16.41 -17.60 -9.16
C ARG A 52 17.01 -16.59 -10.15
N GLY A 53 17.17 -16.96 -11.42
CA GLY A 53 17.66 -16.08 -12.48
C GLY A 53 16.60 -15.15 -13.09
N ASP A 54 15.32 -15.34 -12.79
CA ASP A 54 14.24 -14.55 -13.39
C ASP A 54 14.19 -13.13 -12.78
N GLU A 55 13.83 -12.13 -13.58
CA GLU A 55 13.55 -10.78 -13.06
C GLU A 55 12.46 -10.78 -11.97
N ARG A 56 11.49 -11.70 -12.10
CA ARG A 56 10.42 -11.88 -11.12
C ARG A 56 10.94 -12.33 -9.75
N PHE A 57 12.08 -13.03 -9.69
CA PHE A 57 12.69 -13.42 -8.43
C PHE A 57 13.22 -12.21 -7.65
N LYS A 58 13.73 -11.19 -8.36
CA LYS A 58 14.22 -9.94 -7.74
C LYS A 58 13.12 -9.16 -6.99
N MET A 59 11.86 -9.41 -7.34
CA MET A 59 10.70 -8.79 -6.67
C MET A 59 10.28 -9.54 -5.41
N LEU A 60 10.77 -10.76 -5.19
CA LEU A 60 10.47 -11.54 -3.99
C LEU A 60 11.30 -11.02 -2.81
N VAL A 61 10.74 -11.17 -1.61
CA VAL A 61 11.36 -10.71 -0.37
C VAL A 61 11.52 -11.87 0.59
N PRO A 62 12.66 -11.94 1.31
CA PRO A 62 12.81 -12.89 2.41
C PRO A 62 12.00 -12.42 3.64
N ASN A 63 11.40 -13.37 4.36
CA ASN A 63 10.79 -13.12 5.66
C ASN A 63 11.66 -13.64 6.82
N TYR A 64 12.13 -12.71 7.65
CA TYR A 64 12.95 -12.97 8.85
C TYR A 64 12.19 -12.74 10.16
N ASN A 65 10.85 -12.72 10.12
CA ASN A 65 10.04 -12.60 11.32
C ASN A 65 10.38 -13.69 12.34
N THR A 66 10.80 -13.27 13.54
CA THR A 66 11.22 -14.15 14.66
C THR A 66 10.06 -14.90 15.30
N ASP A 67 8.84 -14.41 15.07
CA ASP A 67 7.61 -14.99 15.59
C ASP A 67 7.10 -16.16 14.73
N VAL A 68 7.73 -16.36 13.57
CA VAL A 68 7.48 -17.48 12.67
C VAL A 68 8.57 -18.53 12.84
N VAL A 69 8.16 -19.77 13.10
CA VAL A 69 9.03 -20.95 13.07
C VAL A 69 9.09 -21.47 11.65
N TRP A 70 10.29 -21.58 11.10
CA TRP A 70 10.51 -22.06 9.74
C TRP A 70 10.94 -23.52 9.79
N ALA A 71 10.24 -24.40 9.08
CA ALA A 71 10.64 -25.80 8.98
C ALA A 71 11.90 -25.98 8.15
N ASP A 72 12.02 -25.24 7.04
CA ASP A 72 13.18 -25.18 6.14
C ASP A 72 13.79 -26.56 5.87
N ARG A 73 12.94 -27.49 5.39
CA ARG A 73 13.32 -28.90 5.22
C ARG A 73 14.44 -29.10 4.21
N THR A 74 14.52 -28.21 3.23
CA THR A 74 15.54 -28.23 2.16
C THR A 74 16.85 -27.60 2.62
N GLY A 75 16.85 -26.81 3.70
CA GLY A 75 18.03 -26.09 4.21
C GLY A 75 18.52 -24.97 3.29
N THR A 76 17.74 -24.61 2.26
CA THR A 76 18.06 -23.58 1.27
C THR A 76 17.54 -22.20 1.67
N GLY A 77 16.69 -22.13 2.71
CA GLY A 77 15.97 -20.93 3.09
C GLY A 77 14.83 -20.56 2.14
N SER A 78 14.48 -21.43 1.19
CA SER A 78 13.44 -21.16 0.18
C SER A 78 12.08 -20.90 0.81
N ASP A 79 11.77 -21.53 1.94
CA ASP A 79 10.53 -21.28 2.70
C ASP A 79 10.37 -19.83 3.15
N ARG A 80 11.47 -19.07 3.25
CA ARG A 80 11.43 -17.66 3.66
C ARG A 80 11.14 -16.73 2.48
N ILE A 81 11.28 -17.20 1.25
CA ILE A 81 11.14 -16.37 0.05
C ILE A 81 9.67 -16.31 -0.34
N MET A 82 9.14 -15.09 -0.46
CA MET A 82 7.72 -14.86 -0.76
C MET A 82 7.48 -13.52 -1.44
N THR A 83 6.32 -13.38 -2.07
CA THR A 83 5.82 -12.05 -2.50
C THR A 83 5.59 -11.15 -1.28
N ARG A 84 5.63 -9.83 -1.47
CA ARG A 84 5.43 -8.88 -0.36
C ARG A 84 4.05 -9.03 0.25
N ARG A 85 3.03 -9.23 -0.60
CA ARG A 85 1.66 -9.48 -0.16
C ARG A 85 1.58 -10.71 0.75
N LEU A 86 2.23 -11.81 0.37
CA LEU A 86 2.24 -13.03 1.19
C LEU A 86 2.93 -12.77 2.54
N LYS A 87 4.07 -12.06 2.54
CA LYS A 87 4.77 -11.66 3.76
C LYS A 87 3.86 -10.90 4.73
N GLU A 88 3.17 -9.87 4.25
CA GLU A 88 2.25 -9.06 5.07
C GLU A 88 1.15 -9.92 5.72
N ARG A 89 0.52 -10.82 4.95
CA ARG A 89 -0.54 -11.70 5.48
C ARG A 89 0.00 -12.70 6.48
N LEU A 90 1.18 -13.25 6.21
CA LEU A 90 1.84 -14.19 7.11
C LEU A 90 2.24 -13.55 8.44
N ASP A 91 2.77 -12.32 8.41
CA ASP A 91 3.14 -11.59 9.62
C ASP A 91 1.91 -11.23 10.47
N MET A 92 0.81 -10.82 9.83
CA MET A 92 -0.47 -10.59 10.52
C MET A 92 -1.03 -11.87 11.15
N LEU A 93 -0.89 -13.01 10.47
CA LEU A 93 -1.28 -14.31 11.02
C LEU A 93 -0.41 -14.71 12.21
N ALA A 94 0.90 -14.47 12.15
CA ALA A 94 1.82 -14.78 13.25
C ALA A 94 1.44 -14.01 14.54
N ILE A 95 1.10 -12.73 14.43
CA ILE A 95 0.57 -11.93 15.54
C ILE A 95 -0.74 -12.55 16.06
N SER A 96 -1.66 -12.91 15.16
CA SER A 96 -2.95 -13.50 15.54
C SER A 96 -2.79 -14.83 16.29
N VAL A 97 -1.83 -15.67 15.88
CA VAL A 97 -1.51 -16.96 16.51
C VAL A 97 -1.02 -16.78 17.94
N GLN A 98 -0.07 -15.88 18.15
CA GLN A 98 0.48 -15.62 19.49
C GLN A 98 -0.58 -15.06 20.45
N ASN A 99 -1.45 -14.18 19.94
CA ASN A 99 -2.55 -13.62 20.73
C ASN A 99 -3.61 -14.68 21.07
N GLN A 100 -3.88 -15.61 20.15
CA GLN A 100 -4.87 -16.66 20.35
C GLN A 100 -4.38 -17.76 21.30
N TRP A 101 -3.09 -18.10 21.23
CA TRP A 101 -2.47 -19.17 22.01
C TRP A 101 -1.12 -18.69 22.58
N PRO A 102 -1.10 -18.18 23.82
CA PRO A 102 0.13 -17.76 24.48
C PRO A 102 1.18 -18.89 24.49
N GLY A 103 2.41 -18.58 24.05
CA GLY A 103 3.50 -19.55 23.95
C GLY A 103 3.52 -20.41 22.67
N VAL A 104 2.48 -20.33 21.82
CA VAL A 104 2.46 -20.99 20.51
C VAL A 104 2.75 -19.98 19.41
N ARG A 105 3.61 -20.36 18.47
CA ARG A 105 3.98 -19.56 17.30
C ARG A 105 3.42 -20.14 16.02
N LEU A 106 3.33 -19.29 14.99
CA LEU A 106 3.02 -19.76 13.64
C LEU A 106 4.23 -20.55 13.11
N ARG A 107 3.97 -21.66 12.43
CA ARG A 107 5.02 -22.48 11.83
C ARG A 107 4.76 -22.70 10.35
N VAL A 108 5.70 -22.29 9.50
CA VAL A 108 5.68 -22.53 8.05
C VAL A 108 6.36 -23.86 7.75
N THR A 109 5.69 -24.73 6.99
CA THR A 109 6.24 -26.02 6.54
C THR A 109 6.84 -25.95 5.16
N ASN A 110 6.14 -25.32 4.22
CA ASN A 110 6.52 -25.15 2.83
C ASN A 110 6.07 -23.75 2.37
N ALA A 111 6.89 -23.04 1.59
CA ALA A 111 6.45 -21.82 0.89
C ALA A 111 6.89 -21.79 -0.57
N PHE A 112 8.02 -21.16 -0.91
CA PHE A 112 8.50 -21.12 -2.30
C PHE A 112 9.19 -22.44 -2.68
N ASP A 113 8.67 -23.11 -3.71
CA ASP A 113 9.14 -24.42 -4.14
C ASP A 113 9.97 -24.36 -5.44
N GLU A 114 11.26 -24.64 -5.30
CA GLU A 114 12.22 -24.71 -6.41
C GLU A 114 12.43 -26.11 -6.98
N GLU A 115 11.95 -27.14 -6.29
CA GLU A 115 12.27 -28.54 -6.59
C GLU A 115 11.15 -29.25 -7.35
N GLY A 116 9.89 -28.85 -7.17
CA GLY A 116 8.78 -29.35 -8.01
C GLY A 116 7.88 -30.34 -7.28
N HIS A 117 7.67 -30.15 -6.00
CA HIS A 117 6.91 -31.04 -5.13
C HIS A 117 5.40 -30.86 -5.22
N HIS A 118 4.93 -29.74 -5.76
CA HIS A 118 3.50 -29.42 -5.85
C HIS A 118 2.91 -29.74 -7.23
N ALA A 119 1.58 -29.86 -7.29
CA ALA A 119 0.86 -30.08 -8.54
C ALA A 119 1.11 -28.95 -9.57
N GLU A 120 0.90 -29.28 -10.84
CA GLU A 120 0.98 -28.29 -11.93
C GLU A 120 0.03 -27.11 -11.67
N GLY A 121 0.53 -25.89 -11.88
CA GLY A 121 -0.23 -24.67 -11.60
C GLY A 121 -0.30 -24.28 -10.12
N SER A 122 0.50 -24.89 -9.23
CA SER A 122 0.59 -24.49 -7.83
C SER A 122 1.16 -23.08 -7.65
N LEU A 123 0.55 -22.32 -6.72
CA LEU A 123 1.01 -20.97 -6.37
C LEU A 123 2.31 -20.97 -5.54
N HIS A 124 2.75 -22.12 -5.01
CA HIS A 124 4.07 -22.28 -4.37
C HIS A 124 5.21 -21.97 -5.34
N TYR A 125 5.06 -22.30 -6.63
CA TYR A 125 6.03 -21.99 -7.69
C TYR A 125 6.17 -20.51 -8.02
N SER A 126 5.22 -19.70 -7.59
CA SER A 126 5.21 -18.25 -7.78
C SER A 126 5.43 -17.49 -6.47
N ALA A 127 5.79 -18.19 -5.39
CA ALA A 127 6.02 -17.63 -4.05
C ALA A 127 4.80 -16.88 -3.49
N ARG A 128 3.60 -17.36 -3.87
CA ARG A 128 2.29 -16.79 -3.51
C ARG A 128 1.45 -17.69 -2.61
N ALA A 129 1.99 -18.84 -2.21
CA ALA A 129 1.36 -19.77 -1.28
C ALA A 129 2.31 -20.19 -0.16
N VAL A 130 1.72 -20.62 0.94
CA VAL A 130 2.39 -21.12 2.13
C VAL A 130 1.53 -22.18 2.80
N ASP A 131 2.20 -23.23 3.27
CA ASP A 131 1.61 -24.25 4.12
C ASP A 131 2.01 -23.98 5.57
N VAL A 132 1.02 -23.91 6.46
CA VAL A 132 1.20 -23.50 7.85
C VAL A 132 0.63 -24.49 8.86
N THR A 133 1.24 -24.48 10.03
CA THR A 133 0.92 -25.26 11.23
C THR A 133 1.12 -24.39 12.47
N THR A 134 0.73 -24.89 13.64
CA THR A 134 1.18 -24.31 14.91
C THR A 134 2.53 -24.89 15.32
N SER A 135 3.33 -24.15 16.08
CA SER A 135 4.68 -24.59 16.50
C SER A 135 4.67 -25.85 17.37
N ASP A 136 3.62 -26.05 18.15
CA ASP A 136 3.37 -27.24 18.96
C ASP A 136 2.80 -28.43 18.15
N ARG A 137 2.47 -28.21 16.87
CA ARG A 137 1.93 -29.21 15.93
C ARG A 137 0.62 -29.86 16.42
N ASP A 138 -0.15 -29.15 17.23
CA ASP A 138 -1.46 -29.61 17.70
C ASP A 138 -2.52 -29.44 16.60
N THR A 139 -2.91 -30.56 15.99
CA THR A 139 -3.88 -30.60 14.89
C THR A 139 -5.29 -30.17 15.28
N SER A 140 -5.64 -30.20 16.57
CA SER A 140 -6.93 -29.70 17.06
C SER A 140 -7.06 -28.18 16.86
N LYS A 141 -5.94 -27.45 16.78
CA LYS A 141 -5.90 -26.00 16.55
C LYS A 141 -6.08 -25.61 15.07
N TYR A 142 -5.92 -26.54 14.14
CA TYR A 142 -5.76 -26.21 12.71
C TYR A 142 -7.03 -25.62 12.08
N GLY A 143 -8.21 -26.05 12.50
CA GLY A 143 -9.45 -25.44 12.04
C GLY A 143 -9.55 -23.96 12.44
N LEU A 144 -9.15 -23.63 13.67
CA LEU A 144 -9.13 -22.24 14.15
C LEU A 144 -7.98 -21.44 13.51
N LEU A 145 -6.81 -22.05 13.32
CA LEU A 145 -5.68 -21.48 12.59
C LEU A 145 -6.10 -21.05 11.17
N ALA A 146 -6.83 -21.92 10.46
CA ALA A 146 -7.33 -21.62 9.13
C ALA A 146 -8.34 -20.46 9.15
N ARG A 147 -9.22 -20.38 10.16
CA ARG A 147 -10.12 -19.22 10.31
C ARG A 147 -9.34 -17.93 10.58
N MET A 148 -8.30 -17.99 11.40
CA MET A 148 -7.43 -16.84 11.64
C MET A 148 -6.72 -16.41 10.35
N ALA A 149 -6.26 -17.34 9.52
CA ALA A 149 -5.67 -17.01 8.21
C ALA A 149 -6.67 -16.26 7.32
N VAL A 150 -7.94 -16.69 7.27
CA VAL A 150 -8.98 -15.95 6.54
C VAL A 150 -9.08 -14.51 7.07
N ASN A 151 -9.08 -14.33 8.39
CA ASN A 151 -9.19 -13.01 9.02
C ASN A 151 -7.93 -12.15 8.87
N SER A 152 -6.75 -12.75 8.73
CA SER A 152 -5.50 -12.06 8.40
C SER A 152 -5.47 -11.55 6.95
N GLY A 153 -6.47 -11.93 6.14
CA GLY A 153 -6.68 -11.41 4.79
C GLY A 153 -5.95 -12.18 3.70
N PHE A 154 -5.66 -13.46 3.92
CA PHE A 154 -5.29 -14.36 2.82
C PHE A 154 -6.44 -14.42 1.80
N ASP A 155 -6.09 -14.45 0.52
CA ASP A 155 -7.09 -14.42 -0.56
C ASP A 155 -7.73 -15.79 -0.78
N PHE A 156 -7.04 -16.85 -0.38
CA PHE A 156 -7.55 -18.22 -0.33
C PHE A 156 -6.95 -18.97 0.85
N VAL A 157 -7.77 -19.72 1.57
CA VAL A 157 -7.36 -20.59 2.68
C VAL A 157 -8.05 -21.92 2.52
N TYR A 158 -7.29 -23.01 2.58
CA TYR A 158 -7.78 -24.38 2.42
C TYR A 158 -7.25 -25.27 3.53
N TYR A 159 -8.17 -25.93 4.24
CA TYR A 159 -7.81 -27.03 5.13
C TYR A 159 -7.50 -28.28 4.30
N GLU A 160 -6.37 -28.24 3.61
CA GLU A 160 -5.94 -29.18 2.57
C GLU A 160 -5.74 -30.59 3.11
N SER A 161 -4.98 -30.73 4.19
CA SER A 161 -4.62 -32.03 4.78
C SER A 161 -4.73 -31.96 6.30
N ARG A 162 -4.71 -33.11 6.98
CA ARG A 162 -4.69 -33.16 8.45
C ARG A 162 -3.39 -32.63 9.05
N LEU A 163 -2.37 -32.38 8.22
CA LEU A 163 -1.03 -32.02 8.65
C LEU A 163 -0.71 -30.54 8.46
N GLN A 164 -1.48 -29.82 7.64
CA GLN A 164 -1.22 -28.41 7.33
C GLN A 164 -2.46 -27.68 6.81
N ILE A 165 -2.43 -26.36 6.96
CA ILE A 165 -3.36 -25.43 6.32
C ILE A 165 -2.64 -24.77 5.16
N HIS A 166 -3.24 -24.84 3.97
CA HIS A 166 -2.75 -24.17 2.78
C HIS A 166 -3.34 -22.75 2.71
N CYS A 167 -2.50 -21.76 2.46
CA CYS A 167 -2.89 -20.37 2.35
C CYS A 167 -2.22 -19.73 1.14
N SER A 168 -2.96 -18.95 0.36
CA SER A 168 -2.39 -18.25 -0.79
C SER A 168 -2.95 -16.84 -0.99
N VAL A 169 -2.24 -16.07 -1.82
CA VAL A 169 -2.55 -14.67 -2.09
C VAL A 169 -2.64 -14.40 -3.59
N LYS A 170 -3.38 -13.32 -3.90
CA LYS A 170 -3.41 -12.71 -5.23
C LYS A 170 -2.01 -12.32 -5.67
N LYS A 171 -1.81 -12.32 -6.99
CA LYS A 171 -0.60 -11.80 -7.60
C LYS A 171 -0.35 -10.39 -7.11
N GLU A 172 0.91 -10.08 -6.86
CA GLU A 172 1.32 -8.72 -6.58
C GLU A 172 1.02 -7.89 -7.82
N GLN A 173 -0.04 -7.06 -7.74
CA GLN A 173 -0.19 -6.01 -8.72
C GLN A 173 0.97 -5.03 -8.49
N PRO A 174 1.51 -4.38 -9.53
CA PRO A 174 2.41 -3.24 -9.38
C PRO A 174 1.66 -2.03 -8.80
N THR A 175 0.76 -2.24 -7.83
CA THR A 175 0.07 -1.21 -7.08
C THR A 175 0.94 -0.86 -5.90
N SER A 176 1.80 0.15 -6.10
CA SER A 176 1.66 1.47 -5.46
C SER A 176 1.69 1.55 -3.92
N ARG A 177 1.72 0.44 -3.17
CA ARG A 177 1.86 0.38 -1.70
C ARG A 177 3.30 0.23 -1.24
N SER A 178 4.14 -0.31 -2.11
CA SER A 178 5.55 -0.57 -1.81
C SER A 178 6.47 0.57 -2.22
N TYR A 179 6.02 1.37 -3.17
CA TYR A 179 6.65 2.61 -3.57
C TYR A 179 5.63 3.71 -3.31
N MET A 180 5.98 4.63 -2.40
CA MET A 180 5.38 5.96 -2.34
C MET A 180 5.38 6.48 -3.78
N GLY A 181 4.20 6.86 -4.30
CA GLY A 181 3.93 6.84 -5.73
C GLY A 181 5.00 7.55 -6.59
N CYS A 182 5.08 7.16 -7.86
CA CYS A 182 6.17 7.57 -8.73
C CYS A 182 5.76 8.61 -9.77
N PHE A 183 6.73 9.40 -10.25
CA PHE A 183 6.61 10.27 -11.41
C PHE A 183 6.97 9.53 -12.70
N HIS A 184 6.35 9.94 -13.80
CA HIS A 184 6.74 9.49 -15.13
C HIS A 184 8.09 10.11 -15.53
N GLY A 185 8.94 9.38 -16.26
CA GLY A 185 10.24 9.91 -16.70
C GLY A 185 10.16 11.16 -17.59
N ASP A 186 9.06 11.35 -18.32
CA ASP A 186 8.76 12.57 -19.08
C ASP A 186 8.07 13.69 -18.28
N SER A 187 7.77 13.47 -17.00
CA SER A 187 7.32 14.55 -16.11
C SER A 187 8.39 15.63 -16.00
N ILE A 188 7.95 16.88 -15.90
CA ILE A 188 8.83 18.06 -15.89
C ILE A 188 8.98 18.54 -14.46
N VAL A 189 10.22 18.70 -14.02
CA VAL A 189 10.60 19.35 -12.76
C VAL A 189 11.25 20.70 -13.02
N LEU A 190 11.10 21.61 -12.07
CA LEU A 190 11.77 22.90 -12.09
C LEU A 190 13.06 22.81 -11.29
N THR A 191 14.19 23.01 -11.96
CA THR A 191 15.51 23.15 -11.33
C THR A 191 15.88 24.63 -11.23
N THR A 192 16.91 24.96 -10.46
CA THR A 192 17.50 26.32 -10.44
C THR A 192 18.01 26.79 -11.81
N LYS A 193 18.29 25.86 -12.73
CA LYS A 193 18.73 26.11 -14.12
C LYS A 193 17.58 26.13 -15.13
N GLY A 194 16.34 25.91 -14.68
CA GLY A 194 15.16 25.85 -15.54
C GLY A 194 14.47 24.47 -15.56
N ARG A 195 13.60 24.25 -16.54
CA ARG A 195 12.78 23.04 -16.64
C ARG A 195 13.59 21.85 -17.13
N LYS A 196 13.51 20.72 -16.44
CA LYS A 196 14.18 19.46 -16.79
C LYS A 196 13.19 18.30 -16.72
N LYS A 197 13.36 17.28 -17.56
CA LYS A 197 12.57 16.03 -17.44
C LYS A 197 13.12 15.17 -16.31
N MET A 198 12.25 14.47 -15.58
CA MET A 198 12.60 13.57 -14.48
C MET A 198 13.65 12.53 -14.89
N LYS A 199 13.56 11.97 -16.09
CA LYS A 199 14.53 10.98 -16.60
C LYS A 199 15.94 11.51 -16.81
N TYR A 200 16.13 12.83 -16.87
CA TYR A 200 17.42 13.48 -17.01
C TYR A 200 17.89 14.15 -15.71
N LEU A 201 17.12 14.08 -14.63
CA LEU A 201 17.51 14.61 -13.34
C LEU A 201 18.69 13.83 -12.77
N GLU A 202 19.65 14.53 -12.18
CA GLU A 202 20.86 13.93 -11.61
C GLU A 202 20.94 14.17 -10.09
N VAL A 203 21.62 13.26 -9.39
CA VAL A 203 21.89 13.41 -7.97
C VAL A 203 22.77 14.65 -7.76
N GLY A 204 22.38 15.50 -6.82
CA GLY A 204 23.06 16.74 -6.49
C GLY A 204 22.48 17.98 -7.15
N GLU A 205 21.55 17.85 -8.10
CA GLU A 205 20.79 18.98 -8.63
C GLU A 205 19.75 19.50 -7.61
N GLU A 206 19.41 20.78 -7.69
CA GLU A 206 18.41 21.41 -6.84
C GLU A 206 17.09 21.57 -7.60
N ILE A 207 16.01 21.04 -7.01
CA ILE A 207 14.66 21.08 -7.58
C ILE A 207 13.69 21.78 -6.64
N ALA A 208 12.66 22.39 -7.21
CA ALA A 208 11.54 22.91 -6.45
C ALA A 208 10.85 21.77 -5.68
N SER A 209 10.84 21.86 -4.36
CA SER A 209 10.33 20.80 -3.48
C SER A 209 9.26 21.29 -2.50
N ASP A 210 9.21 22.59 -2.22
CA ASP A 210 8.29 23.16 -1.23
C ASP A 210 8.04 24.64 -1.55
N PHE A 211 7.19 25.29 -0.77
CA PHE A 211 6.97 26.73 -0.82
C PHE A 211 7.43 27.39 0.48
N GLU A 212 8.35 28.34 0.38
CA GLU A 212 8.74 29.24 1.45
C GLU A 212 7.67 30.33 1.62
N ASP A 213 7.24 30.58 2.86
CA ASP A 213 6.14 31.48 3.23
C ASP A 213 4.81 31.23 2.47
N GLY A 214 4.66 30.02 1.91
CA GLY A 214 3.53 29.62 1.05
C GLY A 214 3.57 30.17 -0.37
N VAL A 215 4.42 31.15 -0.70
CA VAL A 215 4.36 31.84 -2.00
C VAL A 215 5.54 31.52 -2.89
N SER A 216 6.77 31.55 -2.37
CA SER A 216 8.00 31.38 -3.16
C SER A 216 8.45 29.93 -3.19
N LEU A 217 8.89 29.44 -4.36
CA LEU A 217 9.43 28.08 -4.46
C LEU A 217 10.73 27.92 -3.67
N LYS A 218 10.76 26.93 -2.78
CA LYS A 218 11.95 26.45 -2.09
C LYS A 218 12.60 25.34 -2.92
N PHE A 219 13.89 25.50 -3.18
CA PHE A 219 14.68 24.50 -3.90
C PHE A 219 15.44 23.61 -2.91
N SER A 220 15.38 22.30 -3.14
CA SER A 220 16.07 21.29 -2.33
C SER A 220 16.95 20.40 -3.20
N LYS A 221 18.09 20.01 -2.64
CA LYS A 221 19.07 19.15 -3.32
C LYS A 221 18.57 17.70 -3.38
N VAL A 222 18.63 17.11 -4.58
CA VAL A 222 18.36 15.68 -4.81
C VAL A 222 19.51 14.86 -4.22
N ILE A 223 19.22 14.00 -3.25
CA ILE A 223 20.24 13.18 -2.58
C ILE A 223 20.37 11.82 -3.25
N THR A 224 19.25 11.19 -3.60
CA THR A 224 19.23 9.87 -4.24
C THR A 224 17.90 9.61 -4.94
N PHE A 225 17.87 8.57 -5.77
CA PHE A 225 16.65 7.99 -6.33
C PHE A 225 16.29 6.75 -5.53
N LEU A 226 15.11 6.74 -4.89
CA LEU A 226 14.59 5.56 -4.21
C LEU A 226 14.25 4.45 -5.20
N HIS A 227 13.81 4.85 -6.39
CA HIS A 227 13.47 3.94 -7.46
C HIS A 227 13.67 4.66 -8.80
N ARG A 228 14.53 4.13 -9.67
CA ARG A 228 14.74 4.63 -11.03
C ARG A 228 15.07 3.46 -11.94
N ASP A 229 14.12 3.11 -12.79
CA ASP A 229 14.28 2.00 -13.72
C ASP A 229 13.72 2.40 -15.08
N ALA A 230 14.61 2.43 -16.08
CA ALA A 230 14.30 2.78 -17.46
C ALA A 230 13.59 1.65 -18.23
N GLN A 231 13.69 0.42 -17.74
CA GLN A 231 13.09 -0.78 -18.34
C GLN A 231 11.77 -1.15 -17.67
N MET A 232 11.59 -0.80 -16.40
CA MET A 232 10.34 -1.05 -15.68
C MET A 232 9.21 -0.19 -16.24
N LYS A 233 8.21 -0.88 -16.78
CA LYS A 233 6.96 -0.31 -17.28
C LYS A 233 5.93 -0.29 -16.15
N THR A 234 5.45 0.90 -15.77
CA THR A 234 4.32 1.05 -14.83
C THR A 234 3.20 1.89 -15.41
N MET A 235 2.02 1.78 -14.80
CA MET A 235 0.81 2.47 -15.22
C MET A 235 0.71 3.84 -14.54
N PHE A 236 0.64 4.88 -15.35
CA PHE A 236 0.44 6.27 -14.90
C PHE A 236 -0.98 6.74 -15.23
N ILE A 237 -1.50 7.65 -14.40
CA ILE A 237 -2.69 8.44 -14.70
C ILE A 237 -2.29 9.79 -15.28
N LYS A 238 -3.17 10.35 -16.12
CA LYS A 238 -3.02 11.66 -16.72
C LYS A 238 -4.04 12.61 -16.08
N ILE A 239 -3.56 13.65 -15.40
CA ILE A 239 -4.39 14.73 -14.87
C ILE A 239 -4.11 15.98 -15.70
N GLU A 240 -5.09 16.44 -16.47
CA GLU A 240 -5.01 17.69 -17.22
C GLU A 240 -5.68 18.81 -16.44
N ILE A 241 -4.97 19.92 -16.27
CA ILE A 241 -5.45 21.11 -15.56
C ILE A 241 -5.90 22.19 -16.55
N GLU A 242 -6.73 23.13 -16.10
CA GLU A 242 -7.30 24.20 -16.97
C GLU A 242 -6.24 25.00 -17.75
N ASN A 243 -5.03 25.13 -17.20
CA ASN A 243 -3.94 25.88 -17.82
C ASN A 243 -3.25 25.10 -18.96
N GLY A 244 -3.72 23.89 -19.30
CA GLY A 244 -3.18 23.02 -20.33
C GLY A 244 -1.97 22.17 -19.91
N ASN A 245 -1.49 22.31 -18.66
CA ASN A 245 -0.43 21.44 -18.16
C ASN A 245 -0.98 20.06 -17.81
N VAL A 246 -0.10 19.07 -17.87
CA VAL A 246 -0.45 17.66 -17.63
C VAL A 246 0.44 17.11 -16.53
N LEU A 247 -0.17 16.49 -15.53
CA LEU A 247 0.53 15.75 -14.48
C LEU A 247 0.47 14.25 -14.80
N LEU A 248 1.66 13.61 -14.88
CA LEU A 248 1.83 12.19 -15.13
C LEU A 248 2.45 11.52 -13.90
N LEU A 249 1.63 10.78 -13.18
CA LEU A 249 2.00 10.16 -11.90
C LEU A 249 1.19 8.88 -11.64
N THR A 250 1.68 8.03 -10.75
CA THR A 250 0.97 6.80 -10.37
C THR A 250 -0.25 7.11 -9.48
N LYS A 251 -1.25 6.20 -9.44
CA LYS A 251 -2.47 6.40 -8.63
C LYS A 251 -2.21 6.62 -7.12
N SER A 252 -1.13 6.06 -6.56
CA SER A 252 -0.79 6.27 -5.15
C SER A 252 0.04 7.50 -4.87
N HIS A 253 0.48 8.23 -5.90
CA HIS A 253 1.28 9.41 -5.68
C HIS A 253 0.46 10.45 -4.90
N ILE A 254 1.06 11.02 -3.85
CA ILE A 254 0.38 11.96 -2.96
C ILE A 254 0.45 13.33 -3.61
N ILE A 255 -0.70 13.98 -3.74
CA ILE A 255 -0.82 15.34 -4.26
C ILE A 255 -1.67 16.19 -3.33
N PHE A 256 -1.48 17.50 -3.40
CA PHE A 256 -2.22 18.44 -2.57
C PHE A 256 -3.40 19.01 -3.34
N ARG A 257 -4.60 18.83 -2.79
CA ARG A 257 -5.82 19.49 -3.26
C ARG A 257 -6.26 20.58 -2.29
N TYR A 258 -6.95 21.58 -2.79
CA TYR A 258 -7.56 22.62 -1.96
C TYR A 258 -8.76 22.05 -1.20
N GLU A 259 -8.83 22.27 0.12
CA GLU A 259 -9.94 21.79 0.94
C GLU A 259 -11.19 22.66 0.75
N THR A 260 -12.16 22.13 0.00
CA THR A 260 -13.50 22.70 -0.10
C THR A 260 -14.34 22.30 1.11
N ARG A 261 -14.38 23.13 2.16
CA ARG A 261 -15.44 22.98 3.17
C ARG A 261 -16.79 23.15 2.46
N ALA A 262 -17.65 22.14 2.58
CA ALA A 262 -18.96 22.01 1.91
C ALA A 262 -19.95 23.19 2.10
N ALA A 263 -19.59 24.23 2.87
CA ALA A 263 -20.43 25.39 3.13
C ALA A 263 -20.41 26.48 2.04
N ASN A 264 -19.44 26.48 1.10
CA ASN A 264 -19.23 27.63 0.20
C ASN A 264 -19.51 27.35 -1.29
N GLN A 265 -20.37 26.39 -1.64
CA GLN A 265 -20.73 26.11 -3.03
C GLN A 265 -21.39 27.32 -3.74
N LYS A 266 -22.04 28.23 -2.97
CA LYS A 266 -22.62 29.49 -3.48
C LYS A 266 -21.63 30.63 -3.74
N MET A 267 -20.39 30.52 -3.29
CA MET A 267 -19.36 31.56 -3.53
C MET A 267 -18.71 31.42 -4.92
N TYR A 268 -18.88 30.26 -5.57
CA TYR A 268 -18.20 29.91 -6.83
C TYR A 268 -18.73 30.63 -8.08
N GLU A 269 -19.97 31.14 -8.05
CA GLU A 269 -20.56 31.76 -9.24
C GLU A 269 -20.20 33.25 -9.41
N ASN A 270 -19.70 33.92 -8.36
CA ASN A 270 -19.55 35.39 -8.36
C ASN A 270 -18.15 35.93 -8.03
N LEU A 271 -17.14 35.08 -7.84
CA LEU A 271 -15.78 35.56 -7.57
C LEU A 271 -15.02 35.80 -8.88
N LYS A 272 -15.00 37.06 -9.33
CA LYS A 272 -13.83 37.58 -10.05
C LYS A 272 -12.62 37.34 -9.14
N PHE A 273 -11.74 36.44 -9.58
CA PHE A 273 -10.57 35.93 -8.86
C PHE A 273 -9.87 37.03 -8.03
N PRO A 274 -9.82 36.92 -6.69
CA PRO A 274 -9.00 37.83 -5.92
C PRO A 274 -7.53 37.53 -6.21
N THR A 275 -6.77 38.59 -6.46
CA THR A 275 -5.32 38.59 -6.55
C THR A 275 -4.70 37.91 -5.32
N PHE A 276 -3.61 37.19 -5.58
CA PHE A 276 -2.92 36.16 -4.80
C PHE A 276 -2.53 36.42 -3.33
N THR A 277 -2.97 37.49 -2.69
CA THR A 277 -2.33 37.98 -1.46
C THR A 277 -2.97 37.56 -0.14
N ASN A 278 -4.03 36.75 -0.10
CA ASN A 278 -4.66 36.38 1.19
C ASN A 278 -5.32 35.00 1.28
N ILE A 279 -4.99 34.05 0.41
CA ILE A 279 -5.39 32.65 0.64
C ILE A 279 -4.25 31.99 1.41
N LEU A 280 -4.31 32.13 2.74
CA LEU A 280 -3.50 31.36 3.68
C LEU A 280 -3.53 29.89 3.23
N PHE A 281 -2.36 29.28 3.03
CA PHE A 281 -2.14 27.86 2.78
C PHE A 281 -2.56 26.97 3.97
N ASN A 282 -3.65 27.31 4.67
CA ASN A 282 -4.21 26.55 5.79
C ASN A 282 -5.32 25.57 5.33
N ASN A 283 -5.71 25.59 4.05
CA ASN A 283 -6.77 24.75 3.50
C ASN A 283 -6.22 23.83 2.38
N TYR A 284 -5.25 22.98 2.70
CA TYR A 284 -4.80 21.92 1.80
C TYR A 284 -5.04 20.55 2.40
N GLU A 285 -5.42 19.60 1.55
CA GLU A 285 -5.57 18.20 1.90
C GLU A 285 -4.60 17.38 1.04
N ALA A 286 -3.76 16.57 1.69
CA ALA A 286 -2.93 15.58 1.01
C ALA A 286 -3.80 14.36 0.67
N THR A 287 -3.92 14.04 -0.61
CA THR A 287 -4.69 12.88 -1.09
C THR A 287 -3.92 12.10 -2.14
N HIS A 288 -4.28 10.85 -2.36
CA HIS A 288 -3.74 10.10 -3.49
C HIS A 288 -4.30 10.64 -4.80
N ALA A 289 -3.47 10.69 -5.82
CA ALA A 289 -3.87 11.21 -7.12
C ALA A 289 -4.96 10.41 -7.81
N GLY A 290 -5.09 9.12 -7.48
CA GLY A 290 -6.22 8.30 -7.89
C GLY A 290 -7.57 8.73 -7.32
N ASN A 291 -7.59 9.62 -6.31
CA ASN A 291 -8.80 10.13 -5.67
C ASN A 291 -9.21 11.53 -6.17
N ILE A 292 -8.44 12.14 -7.08
CA ILE A 292 -8.81 13.43 -7.68
C ILE A 292 -9.96 13.24 -8.65
N LEU A 293 -10.97 14.08 -8.51
CA LEU A 293 -12.11 14.15 -9.42
C LEU A 293 -12.01 15.37 -10.35
N ILE A 294 -12.67 15.27 -11.49
CA ILE A 294 -12.83 16.43 -12.38
C ILE A 294 -13.56 17.53 -11.61
N GLY A 295 -12.96 18.72 -11.59
CA GLY A 295 -13.44 19.87 -10.83
C GLY A 295 -12.74 20.13 -9.51
N ASP A 296 -11.91 19.20 -9.03
CA ASP A 296 -11.05 19.44 -7.87
C ASP A 296 -9.95 20.46 -8.20
N PHE A 297 -9.56 21.24 -7.20
CA PHE A 297 -8.51 22.24 -7.31
C PHE A 297 -7.19 21.68 -6.77
N VAL A 298 -6.16 21.66 -7.60
CA VAL A 298 -4.84 21.11 -7.27
C VAL A 298 -3.80 22.24 -7.19
N TYR A 299 -2.87 22.13 -6.25
CA TYR A 299 -1.75 23.07 -6.11
C TYR A 299 -0.63 22.77 -7.11
N ILE A 300 -0.06 23.81 -7.73
CA ILE A 300 0.87 23.71 -8.84
C ILE A 300 1.94 24.79 -8.73
N GLY A 301 3.22 24.42 -8.88
CA GLY A 301 4.31 25.38 -9.02
C GLY A 301 4.32 26.01 -10.42
N SER A 302 4.25 27.34 -10.50
CA SER A 302 4.44 28.08 -11.75
C SER A 302 5.93 28.24 -12.06
N SER A 303 6.29 28.35 -13.34
CA SER A 303 7.66 28.65 -13.76
C SER A 303 8.18 30.00 -13.29
N ASN A 304 7.30 30.90 -12.86
CA ASN A 304 7.68 32.22 -12.37
C ASN A 304 8.07 32.21 -10.89
N GLY A 305 8.19 31.04 -10.26
CA GLY A 305 8.56 30.92 -8.84
C GLY A 305 7.37 30.98 -7.87
N ASN A 306 6.14 31.10 -8.37
CA ASN A 306 4.94 31.25 -7.55
C ASN A 306 4.09 29.98 -7.53
N ALA A 307 3.50 29.67 -6.38
CA ALA A 307 2.41 28.70 -6.29
C ALA A 307 1.17 29.19 -7.08
N SER A 308 0.44 28.28 -7.70
CA SER A 308 -0.90 28.55 -8.21
C SER A 308 -1.84 27.37 -7.97
N ILE A 309 -3.14 27.64 -7.98
CA ILE A 309 -4.18 26.62 -7.88
C ILE A 309 -4.84 26.53 -9.26
N SER A 310 -5.02 25.32 -9.78
CA SER A 310 -5.73 25.11 -11.04
C SER A 310 -6.72 23.96 -10.92
N LYS A 311 -7.82 24.04 -11.66
CA LYS A 311 -8.89 23.05 -11.65
C LYS A 311 -8.52 21.87 -12.53
N ALA A 312 -8.75 20.65 -12.04
CA ALA A 312 -8.64 19.43 -12.82
C ALA A 312 -9.76 19.40 -13.87
N LYS A 313 -9.40 19.48 -15.16
CA LYS A 313 -10.31 19.57 -16.30
C LYS A 313 -10.60 18.20 -16.90
N GLU A 314 -9.57 17.37 -17.03
CA GLU A 314 -9.68 16.04 -17.59
C GLU A 314 -8.93 15.06 -16.70
N TRP A 315 -9.60 13.96 -16.39
CA TRP A 315 -9.06 12.88 -15.57
C TRP A 315 -9.22 11.57 -16.33
N ASP A 316 -8.11 11.05 -16.87
CA ASP A 316 -8.11 9.71 -17.43
C ASP A 316 -7.65 8.71 -16.38
N ALA A 317 -8.64 8.07 -15.74
CA ALA A 317 -8.47 7.02 -14.74
C ALA A 317 -7.88 5.73 -15.31
N SER A 318 -7.89 5.63 -16.64
CA SER A 318 -7.52 4.45 -17.36
C SER A 318 -6.00 4.42 -17.49
N PRO A 319 -5.35 3.30 -17.15
CA PRO A 319 -3.89 3.22 -17.07
C PRO A 319 -3.24 3.11 -18.45
N PHE A 320 -3.45 4.10 -19.33
CA PHE A 320 -2.98 4.05 -20.72
C PHE A 320 -1.54 4.53 -20.91
N TYR A 321 -0.91 5.15 -19.90
CA TYR A 321 0.47 5.61 -19.99
C TYR A 321 1.43 4.61 -19.35
N VAL A 322 2.20 3.93 -20.20
CA VAL A 322 3.29 3.05 -19.80
C VAL A 322 4.60 3.82 -19.90
N GLY A 323 5.33 3.94 -18.79
CA GLY A 323 6.52 4.78 -18.76
C GLY A 323 7.59 4.40 -17.75
N ILE A 324 8.71 5.12 -17.83
CA ILE A 324 9.85 5.04 -16.91
C ILE A 324 9.40 5.50 -15.53
N ASN A 325 9.71 4.69 -14.53
CA ASN A 325 9.39 4.96 -13.15
C ASN A 325 10.54 5.73 -12.49
N SER A 326 10.22 6.84 -11.82
CA SER A 326 11.18 7.58 -10.99
C SER A 326 10.56 8.06 -9.66
N ALA A 327 11.24 7.77 -8.56
CA ALA A 327 10.98 8.28 -7.21
C ALA A 327 12.29 8.83 -6.62
N ILE A 328 12.23 9.99 -5.97
CA ILE A 328 13.40 10.79 -5.57
C ILE A 328 13.33 11.17 -4.09
N PHE A 329 14.49 11.39 -3.50
CA PHE A 329 14.66 11.91 -2.15
C PHE A 329 15.37 13.28 -2.17
N VAL A 330 14.83 14.26 -1.43
CA VAL A 330 15.35 15.64 -1.38
C VAL A 330 15.65 16.09 0.06
N ALA A 331 16.65 16.95 0.24
CA ALA A 331 17.02 17.53 1.54
C ALA A 331 16.29 18.86 1.81
N SER A 332 15.39 18.94 2.80
CA SER A 332 14.80 20.21 3.25
C SER A 332 15.44 20.70 4.56
N PRO A 333 15.96 21.95 4.64
CA PRO A 333 16.41 22.54 5.89
C PRO A 333 15.19 23.01 6.71
N GLY A 334 14.89 22.34 7.83
CA GLY A 334 13.92 22.85 8.82
C GLY A 334 13.08 21.82 9.58
N LEU A 335 12.85 20.61 9.07
CA LEU A 335 12.14 19.56 9.81
C LEU A 335 12.47 18.18 9.24
N GLN A 336 12.52 17.18 10.14
CA GLN A 336 12.72 15.76 9.87
C GLN A 336 12.06 15.30 8.56
N TYR A 337 12.86 14.69 7.68
CA TYR A 337 12.46 13.76 6.61
C TYR A 337 11.05 14.03 6.02
N LYS A 338 10.85 15.19 5.40
CA LYS A 338 9.71 15.45 4.52
C LYS A 338 10.15 15.31 3.08
N GLU A 339 9.80 14.18 2.47
CA GLU A 339 9.76 14.02 1.01
C GLU A 339 8.57 14.84 0.50
N LEU A 340 8.84 15.91 -0.26
CA LEU A 340 7.81 16.70 -0.92
C LEU A 340 8.15 16.94 -2.39
N LEU A 341 7.12 16.60 -3.21
CA LEU A 341 6.73 17.11 -4.53
C LEU A 341 7.49 16.71 -5.79
#